data_AF-A0A1B0D6H4-F1
#
_entry.id   AF-A0A1B0D6H4-F1
#
_cell.length_a   1.000
_cell.length_b   1.000
_cell.length_c   1.000
_cell.angle_alpha   90.00
_cell.angle_beta   90.00
_cell.angle_gamma   90.00
#
_symmetry.space_group_name_H-M   'P 1'
#
loop_
_entity.id
_entity.type
_entity.pdbx_description
1 polymer ?
#
loop_
_entity_poly.entity_id
_entity_poly.type
_entity_poly.pdbx_seq_one_letter_code
_entity_poly.pdbx_strand_id
1 'polypeptide(L)'
;MNDFPRRMRDWLFNVMRDLAERQELNEHYQKMEMEAETNLTKRWANAAVWKWCDLDSSHDRSVSIHELFPIRAPLMSLEHCIAPFLESCDPNGDHRITLEEWGKVSGD
;
A
#
# COMPACT_ATOMS: atom_id res chain seq x y z
N MET A 1 -15.91 10.35 3.44
CA MET A 1 -15.26 9.09 2.99
C MET A 1 -14.25 9.32 1.86
N ASN A 2 -14.38 10.36 1.02
CA ASN A 2 -13.44 10.66 -0.08
C ASN A 2 -12.00 11.04 0.33
N ASP A 3 -11.73 11.31 1.61
CA ASP A 3 -10.40 11.71 2.09
C ASP A 3 -9.55 10.50 2.52
N PHE A 4 -10.17 9.33 2.67
CA PHE A 4 -9.48 8.12 3.12
C PHE A 4 -8.43 7.62 2.12
N PRO A 5 -8.73 7.48 0.81
CA PRO A 5 -7.72 7.07 -0.16
C PRO A 5 -6.51 8.00 -0.14
N ARG A 6 -6.74 9.32 -0.10
CA ARG A 6 -5.68 10.34 -0.02
C ARG A 6 -4.80 10.18 1.22
N ARG A 7 -5.41 10.08 2.39
CA ARG A 7 -4.69 9.85 3.66
C ARG A 7 -3.94 8.52 3.66
N MET A 8 -4.48 7.49 3.02
CA MET A 8 -3.82 6.20 2.87
C MET A 8 -2.54 6.34 2.05
N ARG A 9 -2.54 7.06 0.92
CA ARG A 9 -1.32 7.27 0.10
C ARG A 9 -0.25 8.03 0.88
N ASP A 10 -0.65 9.09 1.58
CA ASP A 10 0.28 9.88 2.39
C ASP A 10 0.82 9.07 3.58
N TRP A 11 -0.03 8.25 4.20
CA TRP A 11 0.38 7.34 5.26
C TRP A 11 1.38 6.29 4.74
N LEU A 12 1.10 5.64 3.61
CA LEU A 12 2.00 4.66 2.99
C LEU A 12 3.39 5.24 2.72
N PHE A 13 3.44 6.46 2.19
CA PHE A 13 4.70 7.15 1.95
C PHE A 13 5.45 7.43 3.27
N ASN A 14 4.77 7.93 4.30
CA ASN A 14 5.41 8.18 5.60
C ASN A 14 5.95 6.91 6.24
N VAL A 15 5.23 5.78 6.16
CA VAL A 15 5.74 4.49 6.65
C VAL A 15 6.97 4.06 5.87
N MET A 16 6.97 4.21 4.55
CA MET A 16 8.13 3.89 3.72
C MET A 16 9.35 4.72 4.14
N ARG A 17 9.17 6.03 4.35
CA ARG A 17 10.24 6.92 4.82
C ARG A 17 10.75 6.52 6.20
N ASP A 18 9.86 6.27 7.16
CA ASP A 18 10.25 5.88 8.53
C ASP A 18 11.05 4.57 8.54
N LEU A 19 10.70 3.60 7.67
CA LEU A 19 11.45 2.35 7.51
C LEU A 19 12.79 2.57 6.81
N ALA A 20 12.86 3.50 5.86
CA ALA A 20 14.11 3.88 5.20
C ALA A 20 15.10 4.50 6.19
N GLU A 21 14.63 5.42 7.05
CA GLU A 21 15.44 6.07 8.10
C GLU A 21 16.01 5.06 9.11
N ARG A 22 15.24 4.00 9.41
CA ARG A 22 15.67 2.91 10.32
C ARG A 22 16.53 1.85 9.66
N GLN A 23 16.80 1.97 8.35
CA GLN A 23 17.51 0.97 7.55
C GLN A 23 16.82 -0.41 7.54
N GLU A 24 15.49 -0.42 7.66
CA GLU A 24 14.66 -1.64 7.64
C GLU A 24 14.16 -1.98 6.23
N LEU A 25 14.32 -1.06 5.27
CA LEU A 25 14.08 -1.32 3.84
C LEU A 25 15.29 -1.96 3.17
N ASN A 26 15.04 -2.87 2.23
CA ASN A 26 16.09 -3.37 1.34
C ASN A 26 16.63 -2.28 0.40
N GLU A 27 17.80 -2.52 -0.21
CA GLU A 27 18.47 -1.52 -1.08
C GLU A 27 17.60 -1.07 -2.26
N HIS A 28 16.76 -1.97 -2.80
CA HIS A 28 15.87 -1.65 -3.90
C HIS A 28 14.77 -0.66 -3.48
N TYR A 29 14.11 -0.91 -2.35
CA TYR A 29 13.06 -0.06 -1.80
C TYR A 29 13.62 1.27 -1.27
N GLN A 30 14.84 1.29 -0.75
CA GLN A 30 15.53 2.54 -0.41
C GLN A 30 15.73 3.44 -1.63
N LYS A 31 16.13 2.87 -2.79
CA LYS A 31 16.23 3.64 -4.04
C LYS A 31 14.87 4.19 -4.48
N MET A 32 13.81 3.40 -4.36
CA MET A 32 12.47 3.87 -4.68
C MET A 32 11.96 4.96 -3.74
N GLU A 33 12.31 4.92 -2.46
CA GLU A 33 12.00 5.98 -1.50
C GLU A 33 12.73 7.30 -1.86
N MET A 34 14.03 7.23 -2.16
CA MET A 34 14.79 8.42 -2.57
C MET A 34 14.25 9.06 -3.85
N GLU A 35 13.82 8.25 -4.82
CA GLU A 35 13.14 8.75 -6.02
C GLU A 35 11.78 9.39 -5.69
N ALA A 36 11.08 8.88 -4.69
CA ALA A 36 9.78 9.36 -4.25
C ALA A 36 9.87 10.72 -3.52
N GLU A 37 10.98 11.02 -2.83
CA GLU A 37 11.22 12.34 -2.23
C GLU A 37 11.52 13.43 -3.29
N THR A 38 12.13 13.05 -4.41
CA THR A 38 12.54 14.00 -5.45
C THR A 38 11.51 14.15 -6.59
N ASN A 39 10.60 13.19 -6.75
CA ASN A 39 9.61 13.18 -7.83
C ASN A 39 8.20 12.91 -7.28
N LEU A 40 7.38 13.96 -7.24
CA LEU A 40 5.99 13.89 -6.74
C LEU A 40 5.13 12.86 -7.48
N THR A 41 5.37 12.65 -8.78
CA THR A 41 4.63 11.67 -9.58
C THR A 41 4.96 10.24 -9.17
N LYS A 42 6.18 10.00 -8.67
CA LYS A 42 6.63 8.71 -8.15
C LYS A 42 6.34 8.55 -6.66
N ARG A 43 6.07 9.65 -5.94
CA ARG A 43 5.93 9.65 -4.48
C ARG A 43 4.96 8.59 -3.98
N TRP A 44 3.72 8.67 -4.46
CA TRP A 44 2.66 7.76 -4.04
C TRP A 44 2.72 6.43 -4.78
N ALA A 45 3.13 6.44 -6.06
CA ALA A 45 3.24 5.22 -6.87
C ALA A 45 4.27 4.23 -6.29
N ASN A 46 5.46 4.71 -5.93
CA ASN A 46 6.51 3.88 -5.37
C ASN A 46 6.12 3.31 -4.01
N ALA A 47 5.50 4.13 -3.15
CA ALA A 47 5.00 3.68 -1.84
C ALA A 47 3.88 2.64 -1.99
N ALA A 48 2.97 2.82 -2.95
CA ALA A 48 1.90 1.87 -3.24
C ALA A 48 2.44 0.54 -3.77
N VAL A 49 3.41 0.57 -4.70
CA VAL A 49 4.07 -0.63 -5.24
C VAL A 49 4.85 -1.36 -4.17
N TRP A 50 5.66 -0.65 -3.38
CA TRP A 50 6.40 -1.23 -2.26
C TRP A 50 5.45 -1.95 -1.32
N LYS A 51 4.37 -1.30 -0.88
CA LYS A 51 3.44 -1.91 0.06
C LYS A 51 2.73 -3.13 -0.52
N TRP A 52 2.34 -3.07 -1.80
CA TRP A 52 1.73 -4.21 -2.46
C TRP A 52 2.69 -5.41 -2.53
N CYS A 53 3.96 -5.19 -2.89
CA CYS A 53 4.97 -6.24 -2.88
C CYS A 53 5.29 -6.77 -1.46
N ASP A 54 5.25 -5.90 -0.44
CA ASP A 54 5.44 -6.29 0.96
C ASP A 54 4.30 -7.19 1.47
N LEU A 55 3.09 -7.02 0.93
CA LEU A 55 1.93 -7.86 1.26
C LEU A 55 1.89 -9.15 0.44
N ASP A 56 2.33 -9.15 -0.82
CA ASP A 56 2.41 -10.33 -1.69
C ASP A 56 3.56 -11.27 -1.26
N SER A 57 3.33 -11.92 -0.11
CA SER A 57 4.25 -12.89 0.49
C SER A 57 4.29 -14.21 -0.27
N SER A 58 3.20 -14.55 -0.98
CA SER A 58 3.09 -15.74 -1.81
C SER A 58 3.82 -15.61 -3.14
N HIS A 59 4.13 -14.37 -3.57
CA HIS A 59 4.72 -14.02 -4.86
C HIS A 59 3.89 -14.51 -6.05
N ASP A 60 2.58 -14.63 -5.87
CA ASP A 60 1.65 -15.08 -6.91
C ASP A 60 1.12 -13.93 -7.79
N ARG A 61 1.63 -12.71 -7.53
CA ARG A 61 1.22 -11.45 -8.17
C ARG A 61 -0.20 -11.03 -7.84
N SER A 62 -0.68 -11.42 -6.67
CA SER A 62 -1.94 -10.94 -6.09
C SER A 62 -1.85 -10.93 -4.57
N VAL A 63 -2.59 -10.03 -3.94
CA VAL A 63 -2.67 -10.00 -2.47
C VAL A 63 -3.99 -10.62 -2.05
N SER A 64 -3.93 -11.74 -1.35
CA SER A 64 -5.12 -12.41 -0.81
C SER A 64 -5.62 -11.75 0.48
N ILE A 65 -6.88 -12.03 0.85
CA ILE A 65 -7.46 -11.57 2.12
C ILE A 65 -6.64 -11.97 3.37
N HIS A 66 -5.93 -13.10 3.31
CA HIS A 66 -5.08 -13.58 4.40
C HIS A 66 -3.78 -12.76 4.49
N GLU A 67 -3.25 -12.33 3.35
CA GLU A 67 -2.08 -11.45 3.27
C GLU A 67 -2.39 -10.00 3.66
N LEU A 68 -3.66 -9.59 3.59
CA LEU A 68 -4.14 -8.29 4.11
C LEU A 68 -4.26 -8.25 5.64
N PHE A 69 -4.14 -9.39 6.32
CA PHE A 69 -4.31 -9.48 7.77
C PHE A 69 -3.42 -8.53 8.58
N PRO A 70 -2.13 -8.30 8.26
CA PRO A 70 -1.27 -7.36 8.98
C PRO A 70 -1.76 -5.91 8.93
N ILE A 71 -2.48 -5.50 7.88
CA ILE A 71 -3.07 -4.15 7.75
C ILE A 71 -4.48 -4.10 8.37
N ARG A 72 -5.16 -5.24 8.47
CA ARG A 72 -6.44 -5.38 9.18
C ARG A 72 -6.27 -5.50 10.70
N ALA A 73 -5.08 -5.76 11.22
CA ALA A 73 -4.82 -5.85 12.64
C ALA A 73 -5.01 -4.48 13.35
N PRO A 74 -5.53 -4.44 14.59
CA PRO A 74 -6.13 -3.26 15.23
C PRO A 74 -5.14 -2.16 15.69
N LEU A 75 -3.90 -2.16 15.19
CA LEU A 75 -2.91 -1.14 15.51
C LEU A 75 -3.08 0.16 14.71
N MET A 76 -4.03 0.20 13.76
CA MET A 76 -4.35 1.39 13.00
C MET A 76 -5.71 1.93 13.40
N SER A 77 -5.75 3.19 13.84
CA SER A 77 -6.93 3.99 14.25
C SER A 77 -8.00 4.18 13.16
N LEU A 78 -7.97 3.37 12.10
CA LEU A 78 -8.70 3.47 10.84
C LEU A 78 -9.46 2.18 10.48
N GLU A 79 -9.56 1.21 11.39
CA GLU A 79 -10.18 -0.11 11.19
C GLU A 79 -11.58 -0.04 10.51
N HIS A 80 -12.41 0.94 10.89
CA HIS A 80 -13.75 1.12 10.33
C HIS A 80 -13.77 1.67 8.88
N CYS A 81 -12.67 2.24 8.40
CA CYS A 81 -12.54 2.76 7.02
C CYS A 81 -11.72 1.84 6.11
N ILE A 82 -10.81 1.02 6.68
CA ILE A 82 -9.94 0.13 5.92
C ILE A 82 -10.73 -1.01 5.30
N ALA A 83 -11.65 -1.65 6.04
CA ALA A 83 -12.39 -2.79 5.50
C ALA A 83 -13.26 -2.43 4.27
N PRO A 84 -14.10 -1.38 4.30
CA PRO A 84 -14.86 -0.95 3.11
C PRO A 84 -13.96 -0.50 1.95
N PHE A 85 -12.80 0.09 2.25
CA PHE A 85 -11.82 0.49 1.24
C PHE A 85 -11.19 -0.73 0.56
N LEU A 86 -10.74 -1.73 1.32
CA LEU A 86 -10.18 -2.96 0.76
C LEU A 86 -11.20 -3.75 -0.03
N GLU A 87 -12.48 -3.74 0.37
CA GLU A 87 -13.58 -4.28 -0.45
C GLU A 87 -13.75 -3.53 -1.77
N SER A 88 -13.58 -2.19 -1.77
CA SER A 88 -13.64 -1.40 -3.01
C SER A 88 -12.46 -1.67 -3.97
N CYS A 89 -11.37 -2.24 -3.46
CA CYS A 89 -10.22 -2.67 -4.26
C CYS A 89 -10.45 -4.02 -4.96
N ASP A 90 -11.49 -4.78 -4.62
CA ASP A 90 -11.83 -6.07 -5.25
C ASP A 90 -13.18 -5.96 -5.99
N PRO A 91 -13.24 -5.30 -7.16
CA PRO A 91 -14.47 -5.12 -7.91
C PRO A 91 -14.97 -6.41 -8.57
N ASN A 92 -14.10 -7.40 -8.75
CA ASN A 92 -14.39 -8.64 -9.44
C ASN A 92 -14.89 -9.73 -8.45
N GLY A 93 -14.65 -9.55 -7.15
CA GLY A 93 -15.13 -10.39 -6.05
C GLY A 93 -14.38 -11.71 -5.88
N ASP A 94 -13.16 -11.82 -6.39
CA ASP A 94 -12.35 -13.05 -6.33
C ASP A 94 -11.53 -13.18 -5.04
N HIS A 95 -11.68 -12.23 -4.11
CA HIS A 95 -10.99 -12.14 -2.83
C HIS A 95 -9.46 -12.00 -2.95
N ARG A 96 -9.00 -11.51 -4.10
CA ARG A 96 -7.60 -11.18 -4.39
C ARG A 96 -7.54 -9.76 -4.95
N ILE A 97 -6.42 -9.09 -4.71
CA ILE A 97 -6.18 -7.75 -5.24
C ILE A 97 -4.92 -7.78 -6.09
N THR A 98 -5.10 -7.62 -7.39
CA THR A 98 -3.99 -7.49 -8.34
C THR A 98 -3.35 -6.11 -8.25
N LEU A 99 -2.15 -5.96 -8.82
CA LEU A 99 -1.47 -4.65 -8.87
C LEU A 99 -2.29 -3.60 -9.64
N GLU A 100 -3.03 -4.00 -10.67
CA GLU A 100 -3.88 -3.10 -11.46
C GLU A 100 -5.04 -2.56 -10.62
N GLU A 101 -5.72 -3.44 -9.88
CA GLU A 101 -6.81 -3.08 -8.98
C GLU A 101 -6.32 -2.20 -7.82
N TRP A 102 -5.19 -2.57 -7.22
CA TRP A 102 -4.54 -1.79 -6.16
C TRP A 102 -4.14 -0.38 -6.63
N GLY A 103 -3.54 -0.29 -7.81
CA GLY A 103 -3.11 0.97 -8.42
C GLY A 103 -4.27 1.90 -8.76
N LYS A 104 -5.40 1.35 -9.22
CA LYS A 104 -6.60 2.11 -9.54
C LYS A 104 -7.17 2.82 -8.31
N VAL A 105 -7.19 2.16 -7.15
CA VAL A 105 -7.72 2.74 -5.91
C VAL A 105 -6.70 3.66 -5.22
N SER A 106 -5.40 3.39 -5.39
CA SER A 106 -4.32 4.18 -4.78
C SER A 106 -3.90 5.41 -5.62
N GLY A 107 -4.32 5.49 -6.88
CA GLY A 107 -3.89 6.51 -7.85
C GLY A 107 -4.79 7.75 -7.98
N ASP A 108 -6.08 7.66 -7.65
CA ASP A 108 -7.06 8.76 -7.72
C ASP A 108 -7.11 9.58 -6.41
#